data_AF-A0A5K8ABH4-F1
#
_entry.id   AF-A0A5K8ABH4-F1
#
_cell.length_a   1.000
_cell.length_b   1.000
_cell.length_c   1.000
_cell.angle_alpha   90.00
_cell.angle_beta   90.00
_cell.angle_gamma   90.00
#
_symmetry.space_group_name_H-M   'P 1'
#
loop_
_entity.id
_entity.type
_entity.pdbx_description
1 polymer ?
#
loop_
_entity_poly.entity_id
_entity_poly.type
_entity_poly.pdbx_seq_one_letter_code
_entity_poly.pdbx_strand_id
1 'polypeptide(L)'
;MRYLSSFIPGILVFISLGIAFSIIKILKAYHGLKKRRSPFTSKFLRAPGQSLIEKLDDINDDLVAFMAMLIAMPILFYALYISDLYFQRRPLSLNSALVYIVIGILFVGGLTFKMVKRFNLRRKMRLGYDGEVATGQELNRLMLNGYHVYHDFVADKFNIDHIVVGPAGVFAVETKARAKPTSNNRKEDAQVIYDGGCIRFPTWKEIKPLEQAKIQAEWLARWLSSATGEQTQVRAVLTLPGWFVTRTASDGIPVINPKQFMSIAKPVNGKLLDDRRIKSIVHQIDQHCRNIESKTVKGLGGRN
;
A
#
# COMPACT_ATOMS: atom_id res chain seq x y z
N MET A 1 -1.01 52.61 5.99
CA MET A 1 -2.11 51.83 6.62
C MET A 1 -3.06 51.17 5.63
N ARG A 2 -3.58 51.85 4.58
CA ARG A 2 -4.54 51.26 3.61
C ARG A 2 -4.09 50.00 2.86
N TYR A 3 -2.83 49.94 2.45
CA TYR A 3 -2.25 48.74 1.83
C TYR A 3 -2.14 47.56 2.79
N LEU A 4 -2.02 47.81 4.09
CA LEU A 4 -1.97 46.75 5.09
C LEU A 4 -3.38 46.21 5.36
N SER A 5 -4.39 47.10 5.37
CA SER A 5 -5.78 46.70 5.55
C SER A 5 -6.34 45.86 4.39
N SER A 6 -5.82 46.02 3.17
CA SER A 6 -6.22 45.18 2.03
C SER A 6 -5.79 43.72 2.14
N PHE A 7 -4.93 43.36 3.10
CA PHE A 7 -4.57 41.96 3.33
C PHE A 7 -5.37 41.32 4.46
N ILE A 8 -6.18 42.08 5.22
CA ILE A 8 -6.92 41.57 6.39
C ILE A 8 -7.77 40.33 6.05
N PRO A 9 -8.58 40.29 4.98
CA PRO A 9 -9.38 39.11 4.66
C PRO A 9 -8.53 37.88 4.34
N GLY A 10 -7.41 38.06 3.62
CA GLY A 10 -6.48 36.96 3.34
C GLY A 10 -5.76 36.47 4.61
N ILE A 11 -5.35 37.38 5.48
CA ILE A 11 -4.76 37.07 6.78
C ILE A 11 -5.73 36.26 7.64
N LEU A 12 -7.02 36.58 7.65
CA LEU A 12 -8.04 35.81 8.38
C LEU A 12 -8.16 34.36 7.88
N VAL A 13 -8.03 34.13 6.57
CA VAL A 13 -8.01 32.77 6.00
C VAL A 13 -6.76 32.00 6.45
N PHE A 14 -5.60 32.66 6.47
CA PHE A 14 -4.38 32.01 6.99
C PHE A 14 -4.46 31.75 8.51
N ILE A 15 -5.07 32.67 9.27
CA ILE A 15 -5.30 32.49 10.70
C ILE A 15 -6.23 31.30 10.95
N SER A 16 -7.33 31.15 10.19
CA SER A 16 -8.26 30.03 10.39
C SER A 16 -7.60 28.67 10.07
N LEU A 17 -6.79 28.60 9.00
CA LEU A 17 -5.96 27.43 8.69
C LEU A 17 -4.92 27.16 9.80
N GLY A 18 -4.29 28.21 10.32
CA GLY A 18 -3.33 28.14 11.42
C GLY A 18 -3.95 27.66 12.73
N ILE A 19 -5.17 28.10 13.04
CA ILE A 19 -5.94 27.63 14.20
C ILE A 19 -6.28 26.15 14.05
N ALA A 20 -6.79 25.73 12.89
CA ALA A 20 -7.10 24.32 12.63
C ALA A 20 -5.87 23.43 12.80
N PHE A 21 -4.72 23.84 12.25
CA PHE A 21 -3.45 23.14 12.42
C PHE A 21 -2.99 23.10 13.89
N SER A 22 -3.12 24.23 14.60
CA SER A 22 -2.77 24.35 16.02
C SER A 22 -3.63 23.46 16.89
N ILE A 23 -4.94 23.36 16.62
CA ILE A 23 -5.86 22.45 17.33
C ILE A 23 -5.39 21.00 17.16
N ILE A 24 -5.04 20.58 15.94
CA ILE A 24 -4.53 19.22 15.69
C ILE A 24 -3.25 18.97 16.50
N LYS A 25 -2.31 19.92 16.52
CA LYS A 25 -1.06 19.81 17.29
C LYS A 25 -1.31 19.78 18.80
N ILE A 26 -2.19 20.65 19.31
CA ILE A 26 -2.59 20.72 20.71
C ILE A 26 -3.29 19.43 21.13
N LEU A 27 -4.20 18.89 20.32
CA LEU A 27 -4.84 17.61 20.61
C LEU A 27 -3.82 16.48 20.69
N LYS A 28 -2.86 16.42 19.76
CA LYS A 28 -1.76 15.43 19.82
C LYS A 28 -0.89 15.61 21.07
N ALA A 29 -0.54 16.85 21.42
CA ALA A 29 0.25 17.16 22.60
C ALA A 29 -0.51 16.84 23.90
N TYR A 30 -1.78 17.25 24.01
CA TYR A 30 -2.66 16.97 25.15
C TYR A 30 -2.79 15.46 25.39
N HIS A 31 -2.97 14.68 24.33
CA HIS A 31 -3.00 13.24 24.46
C HIS A 31 -1.64 12.65 24.88
N GLY A 32 -0.52 13.31 24.59
CA GLY A 32 0.79 12.89 25.07
C GLY A 32 1.22 13.38 26.43
N LEU A 33 0.55 14.40 26.96
CA LEU A 33 0.64 14.73 28.38
C LEU A 33 -0.04 13.67 29.24
N LYS A 34 -0.97 12.86 28.69
CA LYS A 34 -1.51 11.70 29.40
C LYS A 34 -0.39 10.66 29.54
N LYS A 35 0.10 10.48 30.78
CA LYS A 35 1.11 9.46 31.17
C LYS A 35 0.57 8.04 30.98
N ARG A 36 0.44 7.60 29.73
CA ARG A 36 -0.01 6.25 29.34
C ARG A 36 1.12 5.58 28.59
N ARG A 37 1.45 4.35 28.99
CA ARG A 37 2.41 3.49 28.28
C ARG A 37 1.66 2.49 27.41
N SER A 38 2.32 2.02 26.36
CA SER A 38 1.77 0.98 25.50
C SER A 38 1.67 -0.30 26.32
N PRO A 39 0.55 -1.05 26.27
CA PRO A 39 0.50 -2.37 26.87
C PRO A 39 1.36 -3.39 26.12
N PHE A 40 1.87 -3.03 24.92
CA PHE A 40 2.64 -3.91 24.06
C PHE A 40 4.14 -3.66 24.23
N THR A 41 4.85 -4.66 24.74
CA THR A 41 6.31 -4.61 24.97
C THR A 41 7.11 -5.13 23.77
N SER A 42 6.55 -6.06 23.01
CA SER A 42 7.15 -6.63 21.79
C SER A 42 6.68 -5.91 20.54
N LYS A 43 7.53 -5.87 19.52
CA LYS A 43 7.12 -5.50 18.16
C LYS A 43 6.17 -6.56 17.57
N PHE A 44 5.31 -6.13 16.68
CA PHE A 44 4.38 -6.99 15.96
C PHE A 44 4.98 -7.47 14.64
N LEU A 45 4.45 -8.59 14.15
CA LEU A 45 4.70 -9.05 12.79
C LEU A 45 3.97 -8.14 11.79
N ARG A 46 4.54 -8.03 10.59
CA ARG A 46 3.91 -7.33 9.47
C ARG A 46 2.64 -8.07 9.02
N ALA A 47 1.58 -7.31 8.77
CA ALA A 47 0.35 -7.82 8.18
C ALA A 47 0.51 -8.02 6.64
N PRO A 48 -0.35 -8.81 6.00
CA PRO A 48 -0.46 -8.81 4.53
C PRO A 48 -0.70 -7.38 4.01
N GLY A 49 0.08 -6.95 3.02
CA GLY A 49 -0.06 -5.59 2.47
C GLY A 49 0.39 -4.47 3.39
N GLN A 50 1.23 -4.72 4.40
CA GLN A 50 1.64 -3.69 5.36
C GLN A 50 2.28 -2.46 4.68
N SER A 51 3.20 -2.63 3.73
CA SER A 51 3.75 -1.51 2.96
C SER A 51 2.75 -0.87 2.00
N LEU A 52 1.73 -1.60 1.53
CA LEU A 52 0.67 -1.02 0.69
C LEU A 52 -0.30 -0.16 1.50
N ILE A 53 -0.65 -0.58 2.73
CA ILE A 53 -1.53 0.21 3.60
C ILE A 53 -0.82 1.48 4.08
N GLU A 54 0.48 1.42 4.38
CA GLU A 54 1.30 2.60 4.70
C GLU A 54 1.30 3.61 3.55
N LYS A 55 1.51 3.14 2.30
CA LYS A 55 1.41 4.00 1.11
C LYS A 55 0.00 4.54 0.87
N LEU A 56 -1.03 3.77 1.24
CA LEU A 56 -2.42 4.21 1.12
C LEU A 56 -2.71 5.36 2.10
N ASP A 57 -2.17 5.28 3.31
CA ASP A 57 -2.25 6.35 4.31
C ASP A 57 -1.59 7.63 3.78
N ASP A 58 -0.39 7.56 3.20
CA ASP A 58 0.29 8.71 2.58
C ASP A 58 -0.54 9.34 1.45
N ILE A 59 -1.16 8.51 0.61
CA ILE A 59 -2.05 8.99 -0.46
C ILE A 59 -3.31 9.65 0.12
N ASN A 60 -3.86 9.12 1.21
CA ASN A 60 -5.01 9.71 1.88
C ASN A 60 -4.66 11.09 2.47
N ASP A 61 -3.49 11.22 3.09
CA ASP A 61 -2.99 12.50 3.62
C ASP A 61 -2.84 13.55 2.50
N ASP A 62 -2.25 13.17 1.36
CA ASP A 62 -2.18 14.02 0.16
C ASP A 62 -3.59 14.47 -0.31
N LEU A 63 -4.54 13.54 -0.36
CA LEU A 63 -5.91 13.82 -0.80
C LEU A 63 -6.63 14.77 0.18
N VAL A 64 -6.44 14.59 1.49
CA VAL A 64 -6.98 15.50 2.52
C VAL A 64 -6.41 16.90 2.35
N ALA A 65 -5.10 17.02 2.10
CA ALA A 65 -4.47 18.31 1.84
C ALA A 65 -5.04 18.98 0.57
N PHE A 66 -5.25 18.22 -0.50
CA PHE A 66 -5.85 18.73 -1.74
C PHE A 66 -7.30 19.17 -1.54
N MET A 67 -8.11 18.42 -0.79
CA MET A 67 -9.48 18.81 -0.44
C MET A 67 -9.52 20.10 0.39
N ALA A 68 -8.64 20.23 1.39
CA ALA A 68 -8.54 21.44 2.19
C ALA A 68 -8.16 22.67 1.34
N MET A 69 -7.18 22.52 0.43
CA MET A 69 -6.81 23.60 -0.48
C MET A 69 -7.92 23.96 -1.48
N LEU A 70 -8.68 22.97 -1.96
CA LEU A 70 -9.79 23.19 -2.87
C LEU A 70 -10.91 24.03 -2.24
N ILE A 71 -11.10 23.93 -0.92
CA ILE A 71 -12.05 24.74 -0.15
C ILE A 71 -11.44 26.11 0.20
N ALA A 72 -10.20 26.13 0.71
CA ALA A 72 -9.60 27.35 1.25
C ALA A 72 -9.20 28.37 0.17
N MET A 73 -8.74 27.90 -0.99
CA MET A 73 -8.15 28.79 -2.00
C MET A 73 -9.17 29.64 -2.76
N PRO A 74 -10.36 29.12 -3.15
CA PRO A 74 -11.42 29.97 -3.69
C PRO A 74 -11.85 31.06 -2.70
N ILE A 75 -11.94 30.73 -1.41
CA ILE A 75 -12.25 31.70 -0.36
C ILE A 75 -11.14 32.75 -0.25
N LEU A 76 -9.88 32.34 -0.31
CA LEU A 76 -8.73 33.25 -0.31
C LEU A 76 -8.75 34.19 -1.53
N PHE A 77 -8.96 33.67 -2.75
CA PHE A 77 -9.03 34.49 -3.96
C PHE A 77 -10.20 35.48 -3.92
N TYR A 78 -11.37 35.03 -3.46
CA TYR A 78 -12.52 35.91 -3.26
C TYR A 78 -12.23 37.00 -2.22
N ALA A 79 -11.62 36.63 -1.10
CA ALA A 79 -11.23 37.55 -0.04
C ALA A 79 -10.24 38.61 -0.54
N LEU A 80 -9.24 38.20 -1.34
CA LEU A 80 -8.27 39.12 -1.97
C LEU A 80 -8.95 40.05 -2.99
N TYR A 81 -9.84 39.52 -3.82
CA TYR A 81 -10.58 40.29 -4.83
C TYR A 81 -11.46 41.38 -4.20
N ILE A 82 -12.30 41.03 -3.22
CA ILE A 82 -13.16 41.99 -2.51
C ILE A 82 -12.32 43.03 -1.77
N SER A 83 -11.19 42.62 -1.20
CA SER A 83 -10.30 43.52 -0.49
C SER A 83 -9.64 44.55 -1.40
N ASP A 84 -9.24 44.15 -2.61
CA ASP A 84 -8.74 45.06 -3.65
C ASP A 84 -9.79 46.11 -4.02
N LEU A 85 -11.04 45.68 -4.25
CA LEU A 85 -12.15 46.59 -4.57
C LEU A 85 -12.45 47.58 -3.43
N TYR A 86 -12.59 47.09 -2.20
CA TYR A 86 -13.05 47.89 -1.07
C TYR A 86 -11.96 48.86 -0.55
N PHE A 87 -10.74 48.38 -0.34
CA PHE A 87 -9.68 49.18 0.28
C PHE A 87 -8.91 50.06 -0.71
N GLN A 88 -8.78 49.65 -1.97
CA GLN A 88 -8.13 50.47 -2.99
C GLN A 88 -9.11 51.37 -3.74
N ARG A 89 -10.43 51.28 -3.46
CA ARG A 89 -11.50 52.02 -4.15
C ARG A 89 -11.40 51.93 -5.68
N ARG A 90 -10.89 50.82 -6.19
CA ARG A 90 -10.79 50.60 -7.63
C ARG A 90 -12.21 50.36 -8.17
N PRO A 91 -12.60 51.01 -9.28
CA PRO A 91 -13.84 50.65 -9.95
C PRO A 91 -13.76 49.20 -10.41
N LEU A 92 -14.92 48.54 -10.47
CA LEU A 92 -15.00 47.16 -10.90
C LEU A 92 -14.54 47.06 -12.37
N SER A 93 -13.29 46.66 -12.59
CA SER A 93 -12.73 46.50 -13.92
C SER A 93 -12.92 45.06 -14.37
N LEU A 94 -13.60 44.86 -15.50
CA LEU A 94 -13.79 43.54 -16.11
C LEU A 94 -12.46 42.80 -16.29
N ASN A 95 -11.40 43.51 -16.67
CA ASN A 95 -10.07 42.93 -16.85
C ASN A 95 -9.50 42.37 -15.54
N SER A 96 -9.66 43.09 -14.42
CA SER A 96 -9.21 42.62 -13.12
C SER A 96 -9.99 41.39 -12.64
N ALA A 97 -11.31 41.39 -12.80
CA ALA A 97 -12.15 40.26 -12.46
C ALA A 97 -11.79 39.02 -13.30
N LEU A 98 -11.56 39.20 -14.61
CA LEU A 98 -11.13 38.13 -15.51
C LEU A 98 -9.79 37.52 -15.08
N VAL A 99 -8.82 38.33 -14.63
CA VAL A 99 -7.53 37.81 -14.15
C VAL A 99 -7.73 36.91 -12.92
N TYR A 100 -8.50 37.35 -11.91
CA TYR A 100 -8.78 36.52 -10.73
C TYR A 100 -9.55 35.24 -11.08
N ILE A 101 -10.52 35.33 -11.99
CA ILE A 101 -11.28 34.17 -12.48
C ILE A 101 -10.35 33.18 -13.20
N VAL A 102 -9.52 33.65 -14.12
CA VAL A 102 -8.59 32.80 -14.87
C VAL A 102 -7.58 32.13 -13.94
N ILE A 103 -6.97 32.87 -13.01
CA ILE A 103 -6.05 32.31 -12.00
C ILE A 103 -6.78 31.29 -11.13
N GLY A 104 -7.99 31.60 -10.68
CA GLY A 104 -8.82 30.69 -9.89
C GLY A 104 -9.13 29.39 -10.65
N ILE A 105 -9.54 29.49 -11.91
CA ILE A 105 -9.81 28.33 -12.78
C ILE A 105 -8.55 27.50 -13.00
N LEU A 106 -7.42 28.12 -13.33
CA LEU A 106 -6.15 27.41 -13.53
C LEU A 106 -5.71 26.69 -12.27
N PHE A 107 -5.85 27.32 -11.11
CA PHE A 107 -5.50 26.74 -9.82
C PHE A 107 -6.41 25.57 -9.45
N VAL A 108 -7.73 25.77 -9.53
CA VAL A 108 -8.74 24.72 -9.24
C VAL A 108 -8.59 23.56 -10.22
N GLY A 109 -8.41 23.83 -11.51
CA GLY A 109 -8.18 22.82 -12.54
C GLY A 109 -6.91 22.01 -12.27
N GLY A 110 -5.80 22.70 -11.94
CA GLY A 110 -4.52 22.06 -11.60
C GLY A 110 -4.59 21.18 -10.36
N LEU A 111 -5.25 21.63 -9.29
CA LEU A 111 -5.48 20.81 -8.09
C LEU A 111 -6.39 19.63 -8.38
N THR A 112 -7.49 19.84 -9.11
CA THR A 112 -8.42 18.77 -9.50
C THR A 112 -7.70 17.70 -10.31
N PHE A 113 -6.84 18.07 -11.26
CA PHE A 113 -6.01 17.12 -12.00
C PHE A 113 -5.10 16.28 -11.09
N LYS A 114 -4.38 16.93 -10.15
CA LYS A 114 -3.55 16.24 -9.15
C LYS A 114 -4.37 15.28 -8.29
N MET A 115 -5.55 15.71 -7.85
CA MET A 115 -6.48 14.93 -7.02
C MET A 115 -6.99 13.70 -7.77
N VAL A 116 -7.43 13.83 -9.02
CA VAL A 116 -7.86 12.70 -9.86
C VAL A 116 -6.71 11.69 -10.05
N LYS A 117 -5.49 12.16 -10.30
CA LYS A 117 -4.31 11.28 -10.42
C LYS A 117 -4.06 10.49 -9.12
N ARG A 118 -4.15 11.15 -7.95
CA ARG A 118 -3.99 10.49 -6.64
C ARG A 118 -5.13 9.53 -6.32
N PHE A 119 -6.38 9.85 -6.66
CA PHE A 119 -7.51 8.93 -6.50
C PHE A 119 -7.36 7.67 -7.34
N ASN A 120 -6.92 7.79 -8.59
CA ASN A 120 -6.67 6.63 -9.45
C ASN A 120 -5.54 5.76 -8.90
N LEU A 121 -4.46 6.39 -8.40
CA LEU A 121 -3.38 5.69 -7.72
C LEU A 121 -3.88 4.96 -6.47
N ARG A 122 -4.70 5.62 -5.64
CA ARG A 122 -5.34 5.05 -4.45
C ARG A 122 -6.15 3.80 -4.79
N ARG A 123 -6.99 3.85 -5.83
CA ARG A 123 -7.80 2.71 -6.28
C ARG A 123 -6.91 1.54 -6.69
N LYS A 124 -5.84 1.79 -7.45
CA LYS A 124 -4.89 0.75 -7.88
C LYS A 124 -4.16 0.12 -6.68
N MET A 125 -3.67 0.93 -5.75
CA MET A 125 -2.98 0.44 -4.54
C MET A 125 -3.93 -0.35 -3.64
N ARG A 126 -5.18 0.11 -3.52
CA ARG A 126 -6.18 -0.60 -2.73
C ARG A 126 -6.50 -1.99 -3.29
N LEU A 127 -6.62 -2.13 -4.62
CA LEU A 127 -6.80 -3.43 -5.25
C LEU A 127 -5.62 -4.38 -4.96
N GLY A 128 -4.38 -3.86 -5.01
CA GLY A 128 -3.19 -4.63 -4.62
C GLY A 128 -3.26 -5.11 -3.17
N TYR A 129 -3.58 -4.19 -2.25
CA TYR A 129 -3.73 -4.49 -0.82
C TYR A 129 -4.81 -5.55 -0.56
N ASP A 130 -6.00 -5.40 -1.15
CA ASP A 130 -7.09 -6.36 -0.96
C ASP A 130 -6.70 -7.75 -1.51
N GLY A 131 -5.88 -7.81 -2.57
CA GLY A 131 -5.30 -9.04 -3.08
C GLY A 131 -4.32 -9.70 -2.12
N GLU A 132 -3.38 -8.93 -1.57
CA GLU A 132 -2.43 -9.44 -0.56
C GLU A 132 -3.15 -9.94 0.70
N VAL A 133 -4.18 -9.23 1.16
CA VAL A 133 -5.03 -9.68 2.27
C VAL A 133 -5.74 -10.98 1.93
N ALA A 134 -6.34 -11.09 0.75
CA ALA A 134 -7.03 -12.30 0.32
C ALA A 134 -6.08 -13.51 0.21
N THR A 135 -4.88 -13.32 -0.37
CA THR A 135 -3.87 -14.37 -0.40
C THR A 135 -3.40 -14.72 1.01
N GLY A 136 -3.05 -13.72 1.82
CA GLY A 136 -2.56 -13.92 3.19
C GLY A 136 -3.55 -14.71 4.06
N GLN A 137 -4.85 -14.44 3.93
CA GLN A 137 -5.90 -15.20 4.63
C GLN A 137 -5.91 -16.69 4.25
N GLU A 138 -5.80 -17.01 2.96
CA GLU A 138 -5.74 -18.40 2.50
C GLU A 138 -4.43 -19.08 2.90
N LEU A 139 -3.29 -18.37 2.86
CA LEU A 139 -2.01 -18.90 3.33
C LEU A 139 -2.02 -19.19 4.83
N ASN A 140 -2.61 -18.31 5.65
CA ASN A 140 -2.66 -18.50 7.10
C ASN A 140 -3.41 -19.77 7.51
N ARG A 141 -4.31 -20.30 6.67
CA ARG A 141 -4.94 -21.61 6.91
C ARG A 141 -3.93 -22.76 6.94
N LEU A 142 -2.81 -22.62 6.23
CA LEU A 142 -1.73 -23.61 6.23
C LEU A 142 -1.08 -23.75 7.61
N MET A 143 -1.20 -22.75 8.48
CA MET A 143 -0.68 -22.82 9.85
C MET A 143 -1.31 -23.97 10.66
N LEU A 144 -2.55 -24.35 10.33
CA LEU A 144 -3.21 -25.53 10.91
C LEU A 144 -2.50 -26.84 10.54
N ASN A 145 -1.69 -26.84 9.48
CA ASN A 145 -0.96 -27.99 8.97
C ASN A 145 0.55 -27.91 9.26
N GLY A 146 0.94 -27.15 10.29
CA GLY A 146 2.35 -27.04 10.70
C GLY A 146 3.21 -26.12 9.83
N TYR A 147 2.59 -25.25 9.02
CA TYR A 147 3.32 -24.21 8.29
C TYR A 147 3.46 -22.92 9.11
N HIS A 148 4.51 -22.17 8.84
CA HIS A 148 4.72 -20.82 9.32
C HIS A 148 4.55 -19.86 8.15
N VAL A 149 3.78 -18.79 8.36
CA VAL A 149 3.45 -17.82 7.31
C VAL A 149 3.87 -16.43 7.77
N TYR A 150 4.60 -15.74 6.90
CA TYR A 150 5.05 -14.37 7.09
C TYR A 150 4.62 -13.52 5.90
N HIS A 151 4.41 -12.24 6.13
CA HIS A 151 3.92 -11.32 5.12
C HIS A 151 4.77 -10.07 5.02
N ASP A 152 4.76 -9.48 3.83
CA ASP A 152 5.39 -8.21 3.47
C ASP A 152 6.84 -8.13 3.98
N PHE A 153 7.62 -9.17 3.70
CA PHE A 153 9.02 -9.26 4.10
C PHE A 153 9.81 -8.18 3.35
N VAL A 154 10.42 -7.25 4.09
CA VAL A 154 11.18 -6.14 3.51
C VAL A 154 12.58 -6.62 3.12
N ALA A 155 12.84 -6.76 1.82
CA ALA A 155 14.19 -7.00 1.30
C ALA A 155 14.91 -5.65 1.06
N ASP A 156 16.06 -5.67 0.38
CA ASP A 156 16.88 -4.46 0.20
C ASP A 156 16.15 -3.34 -0.57
N LYS A 157 15.61 -3.67 -1.74
CA LYS A 157 15.00 -2.71 -2.69
C LYS A 157 13.55 -3.03 -3.04
N PHE A 158 13.01 -4.10 -2.47
CA PHE A 158 11.69 -4.63 -2.78
C PHE A 158 11.13 -5.36 -1.56
N ASN A 159 9.87 -5.75 -1.62
CA ASN A 159 9.24 -6.61 -0.62
C ASN A 159 8.87 -7.95 -1.24
N ILE A 160 8.89 -9.01 -0.43
CA ILE A 160 8.30 -10.31 -0.77
C ILE A 160 6.94 -10.38 -0.09
N ASP A 161 5.87 -10.48 -0.88
CA ASP A 161 4.50 -10.33 -0.38
C ASP A 161 4.20 -11.36 0.72
N HIS A 162 4.54 -12.65 0.50
CA HIS A 162 4.42 -13.67 1.53
C HIS A 162 5.54 -14.72 1.48
N ILE A 163 5.88 -15.26 2.65
CA ILE A 163 6.79 -16.39 2.81
C ILE A 163 6.06 -17.50 3.56
N VAL A 164 6.13 -18.72 3.03
CA VAL A 164 5.55 -19.91 3.66
C VAL A 164 6.67 -20.90 3.93
N VAL A 165 6.78 -21.40 5.16
CA VAL A 165 7.82 -22.36 5.59
C VAL A 165 7.14 -23.55 6.24
N GLY A 166 7.49 -24.76 5.82
CA GLY A 166 7.00 -25.97 6.48
C GLY A 166 7.65 -27.23 5.92
N PRO A 167 7.05 -28.41 6.16
CA PRO A 167 7.66 -29.68 5.80
C PRO A 167 7.94 -29.82 4.29
N ALA A 168 7.14 -29.18 3.43
CA ALA A 168 7.39 -29.18 1.99
C ALA A 168 8.52 -28.22 1.55
N GLY A 169 9.12 -27.45 2.45
CA GLY A 169 10.18 -26.47 2.16
C GLY A 169 9.74 -25.01 2.33
N VAL A 170 10.50 -24.11 1.73
CA VAL A 170 10.26 -22.66 1.77
C VAL A 170 9.67 -22.20 0.44
N PHE A 171 8.68 -21.32 0.51
CA PHE A 171 8.04 -20.71 -0.66
C PHE A 171 8.07 -19.19 -0.54
N ALA A 172 8.48 -18.52 -1.61
CA ALA A 172 8.26 -17.08 -1.79
C ALA A 172 7.03 -16.91 -2.68
N VAL A 173 6.02 -16.24 -2.16
CA VAL A 173 4.71 -16.10 -2.79
C VAL A 173 4.52 -14.65 -3.19
N GLU A 174 4.46 -14.41 -4.49
CA GLU A 174 4.10 -13.13 -5.09
C GLU A 174 2.58 -13.10 -5.34
N THR A 175 1.94 -11.97 -5.06
CA THR A 175 0.50 -11.79 -5.19
C THR A 175 0.18 -10.72 -6.23
N LYS A 176 -0.51 -11.10 -7.31
CA LYS A 176 -0.99 -10.15 -8.31
C LYS A 176 -2.51 -10.11 -8.38
N ALA A 177 -3.08 -9.08 -7.73
CA ALA A 177 -4.47 -8.72 -7.91
C ALA A 177 -4.72 -8.10 -9.29
N ARG A 178 -5.74 -8.58 -10.00
CA ARG A 178 -6.19 -8.00 -11.28
C ARG A 178 -7.70 -7.86 -11.29
N ALA A 179 -8.16 -6.68 -11.70
CA ALA A 179 -9.58 -6.45 -11.94
C ALA A 179 -10.04 -7.27 -13.14
N LYS A 180 -11.24 -7.83 -13.05
CA LYS A 180 -11.85 -8.57 -14.15
C LYS A 180 -12.55 -7.60 -15.11
N PRO A 181 -12.56 -7.88 -16.42
CA PRO A 181 -13.45 -7.17 -17.33
C PRO A 181 -14.91 -7.39 -16.91
N THR A 182 -15.76 -6.41 -17.23
CA THR A 182 -17.21 -6.53 -17.08
C THR A 182 -17.80 -6.83 -18.45
N SER A 183 -17.97 -8.11 -18.78
CA SER A 183 -18.73 -8.55 -19.94
C SER A 183 -20.05 -9.23 -19.52
N ASN A 184 -20.88 -9.59 -20.50
CA ASN A 184 -22.11 -10.35 -20.25
C ASN A 184 -21.83 -11.78 -19.76
N ASN A 185 -20.60 -12.29 -19.93
CA ASN A 185 -20.21 -13.64 -19.53
C ASN A 185 -19.16 -13.63 -18.41
N ARG A 186 -19.64 -13.49 -17.16
CA ARG A 186 -18.80 -13.49 -15.95
C ARG A 186 -17.93 -14.74 -15.78
N LYS A 187 -18.31 -15.88 -16.38
CA LYS A 187 -17.57 -17.15 -16.27
C LYS A 187 -16.31 -17.15 -17.14
N GLU A 188 -16.39 -16.58 -18.34
CA GLU A 188 -15.22 -16.38 -19.21
C GLU A 188 -14.31 -15.28 -18.65
N ASP A 189 -14.89 -14.19 -18.14
CA ASP A 189 -14.16 -13.08 -17.50
C ASP A 189 -13.36 -13.49 -16.26
N ALA A 190 -13.62 -14.68 -15.71
CA ALA A 190 -12.97 -15.20 -14.51
C ALA A 190 -11.81 -16.16 -14.78
N GLN A 191 -11.56 -16.54 -16.04
CA GLN A 191 -10.55 -17.54 -16.41
C GLN A 191 -9.24 -16.90 -16.88
N VAL A 192 -8.13 -17.52 -16.50
CA VAL A 192 -6.77 -17.20 -16.94
C VAL A 192 -6.10 -18.47 -17.42
N ILE A 193 -5.46 -18.41 -18.58
CA ILE A 193 -4.66 -19.51 -19.12
C ILE A 193 -3.19 -19.26 -18.80
N TYR A 194 -2.52 -20.28 -18.27
CA TYR A 194 -1.08 -20.25 -18.02
C TYR A 194 -0.37 -21.38 -18.78
N ASP A 195 0.53 -21.00 -19.69
CA ASP A 195 1.26 -21.91 -20.59
C ASP A 195 2.69 -22.21 -20.14
N GLY A 196 3.04 -21.90 -18.89
CA GLY A 196 4.39 -22.09 -18.33
C GLY A 196 5.31 -20.87 -18.49
N GLY A 197 5.11 -20.06 -19.55
CA GLY A 197 5.90 -18.86 -19.82
C GLY A 197 5.10 -17.55 -19.79
N CYS A 198 3.78 -17.63 -19.95
CA CYS A 198 2.92 -16.47 -20.14
C CYS A 198 1.55 -16.66 -19.46
N ILE A 199 1.08 -15.61 -18.80
CA ILE A 199 -0.24 -15.55 -18.19
C ILE A 199 -1.17 -14.80 -19.14
N ARG A 200 -2.21 -15.47 -19.64
CA ARG A 200 -3.17 -14.91 -20.59
C ARG A 200 -4.49 -14.66 -19.88
N PHE A 201 -4.76 -13.38 -19.64
CA PHE A 201 -6.05 -12.88 -19.19
C PHE A 201 -7.00 -12.73 -20.39
N PRO A 202 -8.31 -12.55 -20.17
CA PRO A 202 -9.27 -12.41 -21.26
C PRO A 202 -8.93 -11.29 -22.25
N THR A 203 -8.38 -10.17 -21.78
CA THR A 203 -8.10 -8.99 -22.62
C THR A 203 -6.63 -8.57 -22.70
N TRP A 204 -5.72 -9.24 -21.99
CA TRP A 204 -4.27 -8.93 -22.04
C TRP A 204 -3.41 -10.13 -21.62
N LYS A 205 -2.08 -9.99 -21.72
CA LYS A 205 -1.11 -11.02 -21.31
C LYS A 205 0.01 -10.43 -20.46
N GLU A 206 0.57 -11.23 -19.56
CA GLU A 206 1.65 -10.82 -18.65
C GLU A 206 2.74 -11.90 -18.55
N ILE A 207 4.00 -11.45 -18.47
CA ILE A 207 5.19 -12.29 -18.27
C ILE A 207 5.98 -11.80 -17.06
N LYS A 208 6.12 -10.48 -16.90
CA LYS A 208 6.87 -9.82 -15.83
C LYS A 208 6.57 -10.34 -14.40
N PRO A 209 5.32 -10.66 -14.00
CA PRO A 209 5.08 -11.23 -12.67
C PRO A 209 5.79 -12.57 -12.42
N LEU A 210 5.97 -13.39 -13.46
CA LEU A 210 6.67 -14.67 -13.35
C LEU A 210 8.16 -14.46 -13.10
N GLU A 211 8.77 -13.51 -13.81
CA GLU A 211 10.17 -13.11 -13.63
C GLU A 211 10.39 -12.53 -12.23
N GLN A 212 9.49 -11.64 -11.80
CA GLN A 212 9.53 -11.04 -10.46
C GLN A 212 9.50 -12.13 -9.36
N ALA A 213 8.55 -13.06 -9.43
CA ALA A 213 8.42 -14.14 -8.45
C ALA A 213 9.68 -15.03 -8.38
N LYS A 214 10.30 -15.34 -9.54
CA LYS A 214 11.56 -16.10 -9.59
C LYS A 214 12.71 -15.33 -8.94
N ILE A 215 12.91 -14.06 -9.31
CA ILE A 215 13.97 -13.21 -8.77
C ILE A 215 13.86 -13.06 -7.24
N GLN A 216 12.64 -12.87 -6.73
CA GLN A 216 12.38 -12.77 -5.30
C GLN A 216 12.69 -14.08 -4.56
N ALA A 217 12.29 -15.23 -5.11
CA ALA A 217 12.59 -16.53 -4.54
C ALA A 217 14.10 -16.80 -4.50
N GLU A 218 14.82 -16.49 -5.59
CA GLU A 218 16.27 -16.62 -5.65
C GLU A 218 16.99 -15.70 -4.65
N TRP A 219 16.51 -14.46 -4.50
CA TRP A 219 17.05 -13.55 -3.49
C TRP A 219 16.81 -14.09 -2.09
N LEU A 220 15.60 -14.57 -1.78
CA LEU A 220 15.28 -15.14 -0.47
C LEU A 220 16.11 -16.39 -0.18
N ALA A 221 16.34 -17.24 -1.18
CA ALA A 221 17.20 -18.41 -1.07
C ALA A 221 18.63 -18.02 -0.66
N ARG A 222 19.21 -16.99 -1.31
CA ARG A 222 20.54 -16.48 -0.95
C ARG A 222 20.55 -15.88 0.46
N TRP A 223 19.55 -15.06 0.79
CA TRP A 223 19.44 -14.42 2.10
C TRP A 223 19.33 -15.47 3.23
N LEU A 224 18.43 -16.45 3.09
CA LEU A 224 18.28 -17.54 4.05
C LEU A 224 19.53 -18.41 4.14
N SER A 225 20.20 -18.67 3.00
CA SER A 225 21.43 -19.46 3.02
C SER A 225 22.53 -18.76 3.81
N SER A 226 22.67 -17.45 3.62
CA SER A 226 23.62 -16.64 4.39
C SER A 226 23.24 -16.52 5.87
N ALA A 227 21.96 -16.34 6.18
CA ALA A 227 21.49 -16.15 7.55
C ALA A 227 21.51 -17.44 8.39
N THR A 228 21.34 -18.61 7.74
CA THR A 228 21.30 -19.91 8.42
C THR A 228 22.61 -20.70 8.33
N GLY A 229 23.56 -20.28 7.48
CA GLY A 229 24.83 -20.96 7.27
C GLY A 229 24.76 -22.27 6.48
N GLU A 230 23.59 -22.64 5.94
CA GLU A 230 23.46 -23.82 5.05
C GLU A 230 22.57 -23.47 3.84
N GLN A 231 22.70 -24.21 2.75
CA GLN A 231 21.96 -23.93 1.52
C GLN A 231 20.44 -24.11 1.70
N THR A 232 19.67 -23.07 1.43
CA THR A 232 18.20 -23.09 1.45
C THR A 232 17.63 -22.92 0.05
N GLN A 233 16.81 -23.87 -0.40
CA GLN A 233 16.04 -23.71 -1.62
C GLN A 233 14.69 -23.05 -1.31
N VAL A 234 14.30 -22.09 -2.15
CA VAL A 234 13.02 -21.39 -2.07
C VAL A 234 12.26 -21.58 -3.37
N ARG A 235 11.03 -22.06 -3.29
CA ARG A 235 10.15 -22.21 -4.45
C ARG A 235 9.38 -20.91 -4.70
N ALA A 236 9.51 -20.36 -5.90
CA ALA A 236 8.67 -19.25 -6.36
C ALA A 236 7.23 -19.72 -6.60
N VAL A 237 6.26 -18.95 -6.13
CA VAL A 237 4.84 -19.15 -6.40
C VAL A 237 4.23 -17.81 -6.77
N LEU A 238 3.41 -17.78 -7.83
CA LEU A 238 2.62 -16.63 -8.18
C LEU A 238 1.14 -16.91 -7.89
N THR A 239 0.50 -16.03 -7.14
CA THR A 239 -0.93 -16.13 -6.83
C THR A 239 -1.75 -15.07 -7.57
N LEU A 240 -2.89 -15.49 -8.09
CA LEU A 240 -3.88 -14.63 -8.75
C LEU A 240 -5.20 -14.71 -7.97
N PRO A 241 -5.34 -13.98 -6.85
CA PRO A 241 -6.56 -14.00 -6.04
C PRO A 241 -7.79 -13.62 -6.89
N GLY A 242 -8.85 -14.41 -6.75
CA GLY A 242 -10.11 -14.21 -7.46
C GLY A 242 -10.15 -14.74 -8.90
N TRP A 243 -9.04 -15.24 -9.46
CA TRP A 243 -9.00 -15.81 -10.81
C TRP A 243 -9.02 -17.33 -10.80
N PHE A 244 -9.66 -17.95 -11.80
CA PHE A 244 -9.57 -19.38 -12.06
C PHE A 244 -8.43 -19.63 -13.04
N VAL A 245 -7.36 -20.29 -12.58
CA VAL A 245 -6.16 -20.50 -13.39
C VAL A 245 -6.20 -21.89 -14.02
N THR A 246 -6.24 -21.94 -15.35
CA THR A 246 -6.11 -23.16 -16.15
C THR A 246 -4.67 -23.27 -16.64
N ARG A 247 -3.95 -24.27 -16.13
CA ARG A 247 -2.58 -24.57 -16.56
C ARG A 247 -2.59 -25.50 -17.77
N THR A 248 -1.89 -25.14 -18.84
CA THR A 248 -1.83 -25.91 -20.09
C THR A 248 -0.47 -26.54 -20.37
N ALA A 249 0.56 -26.24 -19.57
CA ALA A 249 1.89 -26.85 -19.66
C ALA A 249 2.45 -27.21 -18.28
N SER A 250 3.30 -28.25 -18.21
CA SER A 250 3.96 -28.68 -16.97
C SER A 250 5.08 -27.76 -16.50
N ASP A 251 5.65 -26.97 -17.42
CA ASP A 251 6.83 -26.15 -17.16
C ASP A 251 6.51 -24.86 -16.42
N GLY A 252 7.54 -24.25 -15.84
CA GLY A 252 7.43 -22.97 -15.12
C GLY A 252 7.01 -23.08 -13.66
N ILE A 253 6.92 -21.92 -13.01
CA ILE A 253 6.57 -21.83 -11.59
C ILE A 253 5.06 -22.06 -11.39
N PRO A 254 4.61 -22.51 -10.22
CA PRO A 254 3.18 -22.56 -9.92
C PRO A 254 2.53 -21.17 -10.02
N VAL A 255 1.55 -21.04 -10.92
CA VAL A 255 0.61 -19.91 -10.99
C VAL A 255 -0.75 -20.44 -10.57
N ILE A 256 -1.28 -19.95 -9.45
CA ILE A 256 -2.46 -20.55 -8.82
C ILE A 256 -3.43 -19.51 -8.28
N ASN A 257 -4.68 -19.93 -8.07
CA ASN A 257 -5.52 -19.26 -7.09
C ASN A 257 -5.01 -19.60 -5.68
N PRO A 258 -4.90 -18.63 -4.74
CA PRO A 258 -4.38 -18.90 -3.40
C PRO A 258 -5.16 -19.98 -2.64
N LYS A 259 -6.46 -20.17 -2.93
CA LYS A 259 -7.26 -21.27 -2.37
C LYS A 259 -6.72 -22.67 -2.68
N GLN A 260 -5.90 -22.81 -3.73
CA GLN A 260 -5.33 -24.06 -4.19
C GLN A 260 -3.90 -24.28 -3.65
N PHE A 261 -3.39 -23.41 -2.78
CA PHE A 261 -2.00 -23.48 -2.33
C PHE A 261 -1.63 -24.82 -1.69
N MET A 262 -2.55 -25.44 -0.93
CA MET A 262 -2.28 -26.74 -0.30
C MET A 262 -2.00 -27.86 -1.32
N SER A 263 -2.50 -27.73 -2.56
CA SER A 263 -2.21 -28.72 -3.61
C SER A 263 -0.74 -28.71 -4.06
N ILE A 264 -0.05 -27.56 -3.94
CA ILE A 264 1.36 -27.39 -4.30
C ILE A 264 2.30 -27.45 -3.09
N ALA A 265 1.78 -27.26 -1.88
CA ALA A 265 2.49 -27.40 -0.61
C ALA A 265 2.73 -28.88 -0.23
N LYS A 266 3.19 -29.66 -1.21
CA LYS A 266 3.58 -31.06 -1.07
C LYS A 266 5.10 -31.21 -1.20
N PRO A 267 5.70 -32.23 -0.56
CA PRO A 267 7.14 -32.46 -0.63
C PRO A 267 7.55 -32.79 -2.06
N VAL A 268 8.66 -32.20 -2.52
CA VAL A 268 9.25 -32.56 -3.82
C VAL A 268 10.08 -33.83 -3.62
N ASN A 269 9.84 -34.86 -4.42
CA ASN A 269 10.53 -36.16 -4.34
C ASN A 269 10.44 -36.84 -2.96
N GLY A 270 9.39 -36.56 -2.18
CA GLY A 270 9.17 -37.16 -0.85
C GLY A 270 10.12 -36.68 0.25
N LYS A 271 11.08 -35.77 -0.04
CA LYS A 271 11.98 -35.22 0.97
C LYS A 271 11.32 -34.08 1.72
N LEU A 272 11.18 -34.25 3.03
CA LEU A 272 10.72 -33.22 3.94
C LEU A 272 11.88 -32.35 4.41
N LEU A 273 11.59 -31.08 4.65
CA LEU A 273 12.49 -30.19 5.37
C LEU A 273 12.49 -30.61 6.85
N ASP A 274 13.68 -30.84 7.41
CA ASP A 274 13.85 -31.24 8.81
C ASP A 274 13.34 -30.17 9.79
N ASP A 275 12.83 -30.59 10.94
CA ASP A 275 12.24 -29.70 11.95
C ASP A 275 13.25 -28.70 12.52
N ARG A 276 14.52 -29.11 12.69
CA ARG A 276 15.59 -28.19 13.12
C ARG A 276 15.81 -27.11 12.08
N ARG A 277 15.76 -27.50 10.79
CA ARG A 277 15.93 -26.60 9.67
C ARG A 277 14.77 -25.60 9.55
N ILE A 278 13.53 -26.08 9.71
CA ILE A 278 12.33 -25.23 9.79
C ILE A 278 12.50 -24.21 10.93
N LYS A 279 12.83 -24.65 12.14
CA LYS A 279 13.00 -23.75 13.30
C LYS A 279 14.07 -22.68 13.05
N SER A 280 15.22 -23.04 12.48
CA SER A 280 16.30 -22.10 12.15
C SER A 280 15.84 -21.04 11.15
N ILE A 281 15.19 -21.45 10.04
CA ILE A 281 14.68 -20.54 9.01
C ILE A 281 13.59 -19.61 9.59
N VAL A 282 12.64 -20.19 10.32
CA VAL A 282 11.52 -19.46 10.95
C VAL A 282 12.06 -18.41 11.93
N HIS A 283 13.10 -18.73 12.70
CA HIS A 283 13.72 -17.78 13.62
C HIS A 283 14.29 -16.55 12.89
N GLN A 284 15.03 -16.75 11.79
CA GLN A 284 15.61 -15.65 11.00
C GLN A 284 14.51 -14.77 10.38
N ILE A 285 13.46 -15.38 9.82
CA ILE A 285 12.36 -14.63 9.22
C ILE A 285 11.56 -13.88 10.30
N ASP A 286 11.27 -14.50 11.45
CA ASP A 286 10.52 -13.86 12.54
C ASP A 286 11.23 -12.61 13.04
N GLN A 287 12.54 -12.70 13.32
CA GLN A 287 13.34 -11.56 13.77
C GLN A 287 13.29 -10.40 12.77
N HIS A 288 13.31 -10.70 11.47
CA HIS A 288 13.26 -9.69 10.42
C HIS A 288 11.87 -9.07 10.24
N CYS A 289 10.82 -9.89 10.29
CA CYS A 289 9.43 -9.47 10.10
C CYS A 289 8.80 -8.83 11.35
N ARG A 290 9.32 -9.08 12.55
CA ARG A 290 8.79 -8.54 13.81
C ARG A 290 9.30 -7.12 14.06
N ASN A 291 8.93 -6.22 13.16
CA ASN A 291 9.45 -4.85 13.12
C ASN A 291 8.37 -3.75 13.25
N ILE A 292 7.10 -4.11 13.39
CA ILE A 292 6.00 -3.14 13.53
C ILE A 292 5.86 -2.69 14.97
N GLU A 293 5.95 -1.38 15.19
CA GLU A 293 5.70 -0.78 16.49
C GLU A 293 4.20 -0.54 16.72
N SER A 294 3.79 -0.65 17.98
CA SER A 294 2.47 -0.19 18.39
C SER A 294 2.34 1.32 18.19
N LYS A 295 1.44 1.74 17.30
CA LYS A 295 1.13 3.16 17.06
C LYS A 295 0.46 3.86 18.26
N THR A 296 0.07 3.10 19.30
CA THR A 296 -0.78 3.55 20.42
C THR A 296 -0.12 4.58 21.34
N VAL A 297 1.20 4.82 21.23
CA VAL A 297 1.92 5.79 22.09
C VAL A 297 2.63 6.90 21.31
N LYS A 298 3.17 6.62 20.11
CA LYS A 298 3.84 7.66 19.30
C LYS A 298 2.86 8.67 18.69
N GLY A 299 1.61 8.27 18.42
CA GLY A 299 0.56 9.20 17.98
C GLY A 299 0.04 10.16 19.06
N LEU A 300 0.40 9.89 20.32
CA LEU A 300 0.02 10.64 21.50
C LEU A 300 1.28 11.06 22.26
N GLY A 301 2.32 11.59 21.60
CA GLY A 301 3.43 12.32 22.26
C GLY A 301 4.21 11.61 23.39
N GLY A 302 4.13 10.29 23.55
CA GLY A 302 4.90 9.58 24.57
C GLY A 302 6.38 9.57 24.22
N ARG A 303 7.22 10.19 25.07
CA ARG A 303 8.68 10.07 24.99
C ARG A 303 9.10 8.64 25.41
N ASN A 304 10.14 8.14 24.74
CA ASN A 304 10.85 6.91 25.10
C ASN A 304 11.30 6.93 26.56
#